data_AF-A0A2R5FK53-F1
#
_entry.id   AF-A0A2R5FK53-F1
#
_cell.length_a   1.000
_cell.length_b   1.000
_cell.length_c   1.000
_cell.angle_alpha   90.00
_cell.angle_beta   90.00
_cell.angle_gamma   90.00
#
_symmetry.space_group_name_H-M   'P 1'
#
loop_
_entity.id
_entity.type
_entity.pdbx_description
1 polymer ?
#
loop_
_entity_poly.entity_id
_entity_poly.type
_entity_poly.pdbx_seq_one_letter_code
_entity_poly.pdbx_strand_id
1 'polypeptide(L)' 'MLSKKFPSRDEVLAVITLIMVIGSLTLAVIDEKSRPQFLDLTKFAISTYIEFLIPRSRSSDRDRN' A
#
# COMPACT_ATOMS: atom_id res chain seq x y z
N MET A 1 -10.31 -4.43 -31.41
CA MET A 1 -9.72 -3.29 -30.67
C MET A 1 -9.59 -3.69 -29.21
N LEU A 2 -8.37 -3.96 -28.71
CA LEU A 2 -8.17 -4.11 -27.27
C LEU A 2 -8.33 -2.73 -26.64
N SER A 3 -9.48 -2.46 -26.05
CA SER A 3 -9.67 -1.29 -25.19
C SER A 3 -8.73 -1.46 -24.00
N LYS A 4 -7.56 -0.82 -24.07
CA LYS A 4 -6.59 -0.78 -22.97
C LYS A 4 -7.22 0.04 -21.85
N LYS A 5 -7.99 -0.62 -20.98
CA LYS A 5 -8.49 0.02 -19.75
C LYS A 5 -7.27 0.37 -18.92
N PHE A 6 -7.09 1.66 -18.64
CA PHE A 6 -6.12 2.08 -17.65
C PHE A 6 -6.52 1.45 -16.31
N PRO A 7 -5.57 0.84 -15.57
CA PRO A 7 -5.86 0.23 -14.29
C PRO A 7 -6.40 1.27 -13.32
N SER A 8 -7.30 0.86 -12.43
CA SER A 8 -7.84 1.76 -11.41
C SER A 8 -6.73 2.18 -10.44
N ARG A 9 -6.91 3.32 -9.76
CA ARG A 9 -5.97 3.76 -8.70
C ARG A 9 -5.75 2.66 -7.65
N ASP A 10 -6.80 1.95 -7.30
CA ASP A 10 -6.79 0.88 -6.30
C ASP A 10 -5.97 -0.32 -6.79
N GLU A 11 -6.10 -0.67 -8.07
CA GLU A 11 -5.34 -1.74 -8.71
C GLU A 11 -3.84 -1.40 -8.77
N VAL A 12 -3.50 -0.16 -9.16
CA VAL A 12 -2.11 0.31 -9.17
C VAL A 12 -1.52 0.29 -7.76
N LEU A 13 -2.27 0.77 -6.76
CA LEU A 13 -1.81 0.77 -5.37
C LEU A 13 -1.59 -0.64 -4.84
N ALA A 14 -2.51 -1.57 -5.13
CA ALA A 14 -2.39 -2.97 -4.73
C ALA A 14 -1.13 -3.62 -5.33
N VAL A 15 -0.84 -3.36 -6.61
CA VAL A 15 0.36 -3.87 -7.29
C VAL A 15 1.63 -3.27 -6.67
N ILE A 16 1.66 -1.97 -6.39
CA ILE A 16 2.80 -1.31 -5.75
C ILE A 16 3.05 -1.89 -4.36
N THR A 17 2.00 -2.03 -3.53
CA THR A 17 2.11 -2.63 -2.20
C THR A 17 2.62 -4.06 -2.27
N LEU A 18 2.11 -4.86 -3.21
CA LEU A 18 2.55 -6.24 -3.40
C LEU A 18 4.04 -6.32 -3.75
N ILE A 19 4.49 -5.52 -4.72
CA ILE A 19 5.91 -5.47 -5.11
C ILE A 19 6.77 -5.01 -3.94
N MET A 20 6.31 -4.00 -3.19
CA MET A 20 7.05 -3.47 -2.05
C MET A 20 7.23 -4.52 -0.95
N VAL A 21 6.16 -5.24 -0.58
CA VAL A 21 6.17 -6.29 0.45
C VAL A 21 7.04 -7.48 0.03
N ILE A 22 6.90 -7.97 -1.20
CA ILE A 22 7.70 -9.09 -1.70
C ILE A 22 9.18 -8.71 -1.78
N GLY A 23 9.46 -7.52 -2.32
CA GLY A 23 10.82 -7.01 -2.45
C GLY A 23 11.50 -6.82 -1.10
N SER A 24 10.82 -6.18 -0.14
CA SER A 24 11.36 -5.96 1.20
C SER A 24 11.58 -7.26 1.96
N LEU A 25 10.63 -8.21 1.91
CA LEU A 25 10.80 -9.53 2.54
C LEU A 25 11.97 -10.31 1.93
N THR A 26 12.11 -10.29 0.61
CA THR A 26 13.21 -10.96 -0.08
C THR A 26 14.56 -10.37 0.34
N LEU A 27 14.66 -9.04 0.37
CA LEU A 27 15.88 -8.35 0.82
C LEU A 27 16.18 -8.60 2.30
N ALA A 28 15.16 -8.70 3.16
CA ALA A 28 15.30 -9.03 4.58
C ALA A 28 15.87 -10.44 4.82
N VAL A 29 15.70 -11.36 3.87
CA VAL A 29 16.28 -12.71 3.92
C VAL A 29 17.75 -12.68 3.46
N ILE A 30 18.07 -11.89 2.43
CA ILE A 30 19.40 -11.88 1.80
C ILE A 30 20.40 -11.01 2.57
N ASP A 31 19.96 -9.86 3.10
CA ASP A 31 20.82 -8.93 3.85
C ASP A 31 20.39 -8.86 5.31
N GLU A 32 21.10 -9.60 6.15
CA GLU A 32 20.85 -9.68 7.59
C GLU A 32 21.17 -8.37 8.32
N LYS A 33 22.07 -7.53 7.79
CA LYS A 33 22.44 -6.25 8.42
C LYS A 33 21.34 -5.20 8.27
N SER A 34 20.65 -5.23 7.13
CA SER A 34 19.57 -4.27 6.82
C SER A 34 18.16 -4.86 7.02
N ARG A 35 18.08 -6.09 7.54
CA ARG A 35 16.82 -6.78 7.85
C ARG A 35 15.80 -5.92 8.61
N PRO A 36 16.14 -5.20 9.70
CA PRO A 36 15.15 -4.42 10.43
C PRO A 36 14.55 -3.30 9.57
N GLN A 37 15.35 -2.62 8.75
CA GLN A 37 14.87 -1.58 7.83
C GLN A 37 13.88 -2.15 6.80
N PHE A 38 14.16 -3.34 6.26
CA PHE A 38 13.26 -3.99 5.32
C PHE A 38 11.95 -4.47 5.97
N LEU A 39 12.01 -4.94 7.22
CA LEU A 39 10.80 -5.27 7.97
C LEU A 39 9.94 -4.03 8.26
N ASP A 40 10.57 -2.90 8.57
CA ASP A 40 9.86 -1.63 8.77
C ASP A 40 9.24 -1.12 7.46
N LEU A 41 9.94 -1.25 6.34
CA LEU A 41 9.38 -0.94 5.02
C LEU A 41 8.17 -1.83 4.69
N THR A 42 8.23 -3.11 5.06
CA THR A 42 7.11 -4.05 4.90
C THR A 42 5.90 -3.62 5.72
N LYS A 43 6.11 -3.27 6.99
CA LYS A 43 5.04 -2.78 7.89
C LYS A 43 4.43 -1.48 7.37
N PHE A 44 5.25 -0.57 6.88
CA PHE A 44 4.81 0.69 6.29
C PHE A 44 3.90 0.45 5.08
N ALA A 45 4.33 -0.39 4.14
CA ALA A 45 3.57 -0.74 2.94
C ALA A 45 2.18 -1.30 3.28
N ILE A 46 2.13 -2.24 4.23
CA ILE A 46 0.88 -2.86 4.69
C ILE A 46 -0.03 -1.83 5.38
N SER A 47 0.53 -1.01 6.27
CA SER A 47 -0.25 -0.01 7.03
C SER A 47 -0.85 1.05 6.11
N THR A 48 -0.08 1.57 5.16
CA THR A 48 -0.56 2.54 4.17
C THR A 48 -1.65 1.94 3.28
N TYR A 49 -1.50 0.68 2.87
CA TYR A 49 -2.52 0.00 2.07
C TYR A 49 -3.81 -0.19 2.87
N ILE A 50 -3.72 -0.60 4.14
CA ILE A 50 -4.88 -0.72 5.04
C ILE A 50 -5.56 0.64 5.23
N GLU A 51 -4.79 1.71 5.52
CA GLU A 51 -5.33 3.07 5.66
C GLU A 51 -6.07 3.51 4.40
N PHE A 52 -5.54 3.18 3.22
CA PHE A 52 -6.19 3.49 1.96
C PHE A 52 -7.52 2.76 1.77
N LEU A 53 -7.63 1.50 2.21
CA LEU A 53 -8.85 0.70 2.11
C LEU A 53 -9.93 1.15 3.11
N ILE A 54 -9.53 1.75 4.24
CA ILE A 54 -10.49 2.28 5.20
C ILE A 54 -11.26 3.43 4.52
N PRO A 55 -12.59 3.30 4.34
CA PRO A 55 -13.37 4.39 3.79
C PRO A 55 -13.23 5.58 4.73
N ARG A 56 -12.58 6.65 4.26
CA ARG A 56 -12.58 7.93 4.98
C ARG A 56 -14.04 8.31 5.13
N SER A 57 -14.57 8.21 6.35
CA SER A 57 -15.84 8.84 6.70
C SER A 57 -15.71 10.28 6.26
N ARG A 58 -16.44 10.67 5.20
CA ARG A 58 -16.73 12.08 4.97
C ARG A 58 -17.37 12.54 6.27
N SER A 59 -16.60 13.20 7.13
CA SER A 59 -17.18 14.08 8.13
C SER A 59 -18.01 15.05 7.31
N SER A 60 -19.31 14.76 7.27
CA SER A 60 -20.32 15.60 6.69
C SER A 60 -20.21 16.92 7.43
N ASP A 61 -19.53 17.85 6.79
CA ASP A 61 -19.67 19.27 7.00
C ASP A 61 -21.12 19.61 6.64
N ARG A 62 -22.04 19.34 7.57
CA ARG A 62 -23.48 19.64 7.56
C ARG A 62 -24.09 19.12 8.85
N ASP A 63 -24.09 19.99 9.86
CA ASP A 63 -25.22 20.29 10.76
C ASP A 63 -24.71 20.67 12.15
N ARG A 64 -24.63 21.98 12.38
CA ARG A 64 -25.20 22.62 13.56
C ARG A 64 -25.39 24.11 13.28
N ASN A 65 -26.63 24.37 12.87
CA ASN A 65 -27.44 25.58 12.95
C ASN A 65 -27.00 26.57 14.04
#